data_AF-A0A139STD0-F1
#
_entry.id   AF-A0A139STD0-F1
#
_cell.length_a   1.000
_cell.length_b   1.000
_cell.length_c   1.000
_cell.angle_alpha   90.00
_cell.angle_beta   90.00
_cell.angle_gamma   90.00
#
_symmetry.space_group_name_H-M   'P 1'
#
loop_
_entity.id
_entity.type
_entity.pdbx_description
1 polymer ?
#
loop_
_entity_poly.entity_id
_entity_poly.type
_entity_poly.pdbx_seq_one_letter_code
_entity_poly.pdbx_strand_id
1 'polypeptide(L)'
;MDWILDHLQLVIAVAAGFAYWLSARQHQKAAGENEAEGQGGQPQAELHDEERAARERAERARQIREEIQRKIAERQGGPVVHPSRRPAAAPRPQPARAPAAQPQRAPARPNVSSSAAARPDLYAALAEQQRRLAAEQRRLAEARLQAEAIRAGAQSAQATSPQRGGAASGSARRGGFIRAQLRDPAGLKYAVVLREVLGPPVGLQNR
;
A
#
# COMPACT_ATOMS: atom_id res chain seq x y z
N MET A 1 34.68 17.53 5.06
CA MET A 1 33.66 16.82 5.87
C MET A 1 32.24 17.28 5.50
N ASP A 2 32.09 17.99 4.37
CA ASP A 2 30.89 18.75 4.03
C ASP A 2 29.82 17.93 3.30
N TRP A 3 30.20 16.77 2.75
CA TRP A 3 29.29 15.87 2.04
C TRP A 3 28.13 15.36 2.92
N ILE A 4 28.38 15.16 4.22
CA ILE A 4 27.37 14.66 5.18
C ILE A 4 26.39 15.76 5.61
N LEU A 5 26.82 17.03 5.60
CA LEU A 5 25.96 18.17 5.88
C LEU A 5 25.05 18.48 4.68
N ASP A 6 25.56 18.32 3.45
CA ASP A 6 24.78 18.47 2.21
C ASP A 6 23.68 17.40 2.07
N HIS A 7 23.93 16.21 2.62
CA HIS A 7 23.00 15.08 2.58
C HIS A 7 22.39 14.80 3.95
N LEU A 8 22.33 15.80 4.85
CA LEU A 8 21.76 15.63 6.18
C LEU A 8 20.32 15.10 6.13
N GLN A 9 19.54 15.53 5.13
CA GLN A 9 18.21 14.98 4.86
C GLN A 9 18.23 13.50 4.49
N LEU A 10 19.21 13.04 3.72
CA LEU A 10 19.41 11.63 3.39
C LEU A 10 19.77 10.83 4.65
N VAL A 11 20.65 11.37 5.50
CA VAL A 11 21.04 10.73 6.77
C VAL A 11 19.84 10.62 7.72
N ILE A 12 19.02 11.69 7.83
CA ILE A 12 17.80 11.67 8.64
C ILE A 12 16.77 10.69 8.07
N ALA A 13 16.60 10.64 6.74
CA ALA A 13 15.69 9.70 6.09
C ALA A 13 16.12 8.24 6.29
N VAL A 14 17.42 7.96 6.19
CA VAL A 14 17.99 6.63 6.46
C VAL A 14 17.85 6.29 7.94
N ALA A 15 18.11 7.23 8.86
CA ALA A 15 17.95 7.03 10.29
C ALA A 15 16.48 6.79 10.68
N ALA A 16 15.54 7.53 10.10
CA ALA A 16 14.11 7.33 10.29
C ALA A 16 13.64 5.98 9.73
N GLY A 17 14.14 5.59 8.55
CA GLY A 17 13.88 4.27 7.98
C GLY A 17 14.45 3.14 8.83
N PHE A 18 15.65 3.31 9.38
CA PHE A 18 16.27 2.36 10.31
C PHE A 18 15.51 2.27 11.63
N ALA A 19 15.07 3.40 12.19
CA ALA A 19 14.26 3.46 13.39
C ALA A 19 12.89 2.79 13.18
N TYR A 20 12.23 3.04 12.04
CA TYR A 20 10.98 2.39 11.68
C TYR A 20 11.14 0.89 11.49
N TRP A 21 12.22 0.45 10.83
CA TRP A 21 12.50 -0.97 10.62
C TRP A 21 12.85 -1.70 11.94
N LEU A 22 13.64 -1.06 12.80
CA LEU A 22 13.98 -1.60 14.12
C LEU A 22 12.75 -1.70 15.02
N SER A 23 11.92 -0.64 15.03
CA SER A 23 10.65 -0.62 15.75
C SER A 23 9.67 -1.67 15.23
N ALA A 24 9.52 -1.81 13.90
CA ALA A 24 8.68 -2.85 13.29
C ALA A 24 9.14 -4.27 13.65
N ARG A 25 10.45 -4.49 13.77
CA ARG A 25 11.02 -5.78 14.22
C ARG A 25 10.84 -5.99 15.72
N GLN A 26 10.84 -4.92 16.52
CA GLN A 26 10.62 -4.97 17.95
C GLN A 26 9.15 -5.21 18.29
N HIS A 27 8.21 -4.63 17.54
CA HIS A 27 6.77 -4.92 17.66
C HIS A 27 6.42 -6.40 17.38
N GLN A 28 7.17 -7.08 16.50
CA GLN A 28 7.00 -8.53 16.28
C GLN A 28 7.52 -9.40 17.44
N LYS A 29 8.48 -8.92 18.23
CA LYS A 29 8.96 -9.59 19.45
C LYS A 29 8.10 -9.21 20.67
N ALA A 30 7.73 -7.94 20.75
CA ALA A 30 6.92 -7.36 21.80
C ALA A 30 5.47 -7.90 21.79
N ALA A 31 4.93 -8.31 20.64
CA ALA A 31 3.65 -9.02 20.57
C ALA A 31 3.67 -10.42 21.24
N GLY A 32 4.84 -10.98 21.55
CA GLY A 32 5.01 -12.25 22.26
C GLY A 32 5.57 -12.13 23.68
N GLU A 33 6.13 -10.97 24.08
CA GLU A 33 6.83 -10.79 25.35
C GLU A 33 6.34 -9.57 26.18
N ASN A 34 5.36 -8.77 25.72
CA ASN A 34 4.85 -7.59 26.45
C ASN A 34 3.99 -7.89 27.69
N GLU A 35 3.82 -9.15 28.13
CA GLU A 35 3.18 -9.46 29.41
C GLU A 35 4.16 -9.58 30.58
N ALA A 36 5.49 -9.56 30.35
CA ALA A 36 6.47 -9.70 31.42
C ALA A 36 7.47 -8.54 31.44
N GLU A 37 7.35 -7.72 32.49
CA GLU A 37 8.38 -6.79 33.00
C GLU A 37 8.64 -5.50 32.21
N GLY A 38 7.92 -4.46 32.60
CA GLY A 38 8.33 -3.08 32.32
C GLY A 38 9.42 -2.58 33.27
N GLN A 39 10.26 -1.66 32.80
CA GLN A 39 10.34 -0.32 33.40
C GLN A 39 11.17 0.63 32.54
N GLY A 40 10.50 1.72 32.18
CA GLY A 40 11.04 2.86 31.47
C GLY A 40 9.93 3.86 31.14
N GLY A 41 9.05 4.16 32.11
CA GLY A 41 8.17 5.33 32.13
C GLY A 41 7.13 5.47 31.00
N GLN A 42 5.88 5.07 31.30
CA GLN A 42 4.62 5.41 30.60
C GLN A 42 4.32 4.77 29.22
N PRO A 43 3.83 3.51 29.19
CA PRO A 43 3.08 2.99 28.04
C PRO A 43 1.56 2.85 28.29
N GLN A 44 1.09 2.81 29.55
CA GLN A 44 -0.31 2.53 29.84
C GLN A 44 -1.24 3.75 29.64
N ALA A 45 -0.74 4.96 29.89
CA ALA A 45 -1.50 6.19 29.62
C ALA A 45 -1.68 6.39 28.11
N GLU A 46 -0.60 6.25 27.31
CA GLU A 46 -0.68 6.40 25.85
C GLU A 46 -1.56 5.35 25.19
N LEU A 47 -1.51 4.07 25.59
CA LEU A 47 -2.41 3.04 25.05
C LEU A 47 -3.89 3.34 25.35
N HIS A 48 -4.20 3.83 26.55
CA HIS A 48 -5.56 4.26 26.89
C HIS A 48 -6.00 5.51 26.13
N ASP A 49 -5.09 6.44 25.86
CA ASP A 49 -5.36 7.66 25.10
C ASP A 49 -5.53 7.37 23.60
N GLU A 50 -4.76 6.43 23.04
CA GLU A 50 -4.93 5.94 21.68
C GLU A 50 -6.26 5.21 21.49
N GLU A 51 -6.66 4.37 22.46
CA GLU A 51 -7.93 3.65 22.41
C GLU A 51 -9.12 4.62 22.54
N ARG A 52 -9.01 5.66 23.39
CA ARG A 52 -9.99 6.76 23.47
C ARG A 52 -10.07 7.54 22.18
N ALA A 53 -8.94 7.93 21.60
CA ALA A 53 -8.88 8.62 20.32
C ALA A 53 -9.46 7.77 19.17
N ALA A 54 -9.27 6.45 19.19
CA ALA A 54 -9.85 5.53 18.22
C ALA A 54 -11.39 5.45 18.36
N ARG A 55 -11.90 5.40 19.59
CA ARG A 55 -13.35 5.43 19.86
C ARG A 55 -13.98 6.75 19.41
N GLU A 56 -13.37 7.88 19.72
CA GLU A 56 -13.85 9.20 19.24
C GLU A 56 -13.86 9.31 17.71
N ARG A 57 -12.83 8.80 17.04
CA ARG A 57 -12.78 8.77 15.56
C ARG A 57 -13.90 7.89 14.99
N ALA A 58 -14.19 6.76 15.62
CA ALA A 58 -15.27 5.88 15.20
C ALA A 58 -16.65 6.53 15.38
N GLU A 59 -16.85 7.29 16.46
CA GLU A 59 -18.08 8.05 16.70
C GLU A 59 -18.27 9.18 15.69
N ARG A 60 -17.21 9.96 15.41
CA ARG A 60 -17.25 11.00 14.37
C ARG A 60 -17.56 10.43 12.99
N ALA A 61 -16.99 9.26 12.66
CA ALA A 61 -17.30 8.58 11.40
C ALA A 61 -18.78 8.16 11.29
N ARG A 62 -19.40 7.74 12.39
CA ARG A 62 -20.85 7.42 12.43
C ARG A 62 -21.70 8.68 12.22
N GLN A 63 -21.38 9.77 12.91
CA GLN A 63 -22.07 11.06 12.76
C GLN A 63 -22.01 11.58 11.31
N ILE A 64 -20.82 11.51 10.69
CA ILE A 64 -20.64 11.92 9.29
C ILE A 64 -21.51 11.05 8.36
N ARG A 65 -21.58 9.74 8.59
CA ARG A 65 -22.38 8.83 7.78
C ARG A 65 -23.87 9.15 7.88
N GLU A 66 -24.35 9.44 9.08
CA GLU A 66 -25.74 9.83 9.33
C GLU A 66 -26.07 11.19 8.71
N GLU A 67 -25.17 12.18 8.80
CA GLU A 67 -25.35 13.49 8.15
C GLU A 67 -25.38 13.36 6.62
N ILE A 68 -24.52 12.52 6.04
CA ILE A 68 -24.54 12.22 4.60
C ILE A 68 -25.85 11.55 4.21
N GLN A 69 -26.30 10.54 4.96
CA GLN A 69 -27.57 9.87 4.68
C GLN A 69 -28.75 10.84 4.76
N ARG A 70 -28.77 11.71 5.78
CA ARG A 70 -29.77 12.76 5.92
C ARG A 70 -29.74 13.73 4.74
N LYS A 71 -28.57 14.23 4.33
CA LYS A 71 -28.42 15.12 3.16
C LYS A 71 -28.81 14.43 1.85
N ILE A 72 -28.57 13.13 1.71
CA ILE A 72 -29.01 12.36 0.53
C ILE A 72 -30.53 12.23 0.53
N ALA A 73 -31.16 11.92 1.67
CA ALA A 73 -32.62 11.85 1.80
C ALA A 73 -33.27 13.22 1.50
N GLU A 74 -32.70 14.31 2.02
CA GLU A 74 -33.13 15.69 1.74
C GLU A 74 -32.98 16.03 0.24
N ARG A 75 -31.91 15.58 -0.42
CA ARG A 75 -31.69 15.75 -1.86
C ARG A 75 -32.56 14.86 -2.73
N GLN A 76 -32.98 13.69 -2.23
CA GLN A 76 -33.91 12.80 -2.94
C GLN A 76 -35.36 13.30 -2.85
N GLY A 77 -35.71 14.11 -1.85
CA GLY A 77 -37.04 14.76 -1.73
C GLY A 77 -37.17 16.10 -2.47
N GLY A 78 -36.08 16.71 -2.92
CA GLY A 78 -36.08 17.92 -3.75
C GLY A 78 -36.00 17.59 -5.25
N PRO A 79 -36.52 18.44 -6.16
CA PRO A 79 -36.46 18.18 -7.59
C PRO A 79 -34.99 18.13 -8.03
N VAL A 80 -34.51 16.92 -8.32
CA VAL A 80 -33.20 16.71 -8.93
C VAL A 80 -33.25 17.32 -10.32
N VAL A 81 -32.63 18.50 -10.49
CA VAL A 81 -32.22 18.98 -11.80
C VAL A 81 -31.10 18.06 -12.28
N HIS A 82 -31.49 16.91 -12.85
CA HIS A 82 -30.59 16.11 -13.63
C HIS A 82 -30.19 16.93 -14.86
N PRO A 83 -28.89 17.22 -15.11
CA PRO A 83 -28.49 17.70 -16.42
C PRO A 83 -28.90 16.63 -17.44
N SER A 84 -29.76 17.05 -18.36
CA SER A 84 -30.43 16.30 -19.41
C SER A 84 -29.73 15.01 -19.84
N ARG A 85 -30.34 13.88 -19.48
CA ARG A 85 -30.18 12.62 -20.22
C ARG A 85 -30.65 12.89 -21.65
N ARG A 86 -29.70 12.98 -22.57
CA ARG A 86 -29.92 13.07 -24.02
C ARG A 86 -30.93 11.96 -24.41
N PRO A 87 -32.12 12.29 -24.95
CA PRO A 87 -33.06 11.24 -25.36
C PRO A 87 -32.43 10.42 -26.48
N ALA A 88 -32.46 9.10 -26.31
CA ALA A 88 -32.11 8.15 -27.35
C ALA A 88 -32.97 8.43 -28.59
N ALA A 89 -32.32 8.46 -29.76
CA ALA A 89 -32.96 8.74 -31.03
C ALA A 89 -34.07 7.70 -31.31
N ALA A 90 -35.31 8.17 -31.45
CA ALA A 90 -36.37 7.40 -32.07
C ALA A 90 -36.14 7.31 -33.60
N PRO A 91 -36.51 6.20 -34.26
CA PRO A 91 -36.31 6.03 -35.70
C PRO A 91 -37.25 6.97 -36.48
N ARG A 92 -36.69 7.66 -37.47
CA ARG A 92 -37.40 8.64 -38.32
C ARG A 92 -38.45 7.97 -39.21
N PRO A 93 -39.64 8.57 -39.34
CA PRO A 93 -40.39 8.59 -40.58
C PRO A 93 -40.33 10.00 -41.21
N GLN A 94 -39.84 10.11 -42.45
CA GLN A 94 -40.18 11.23 -43.35
C GLN A 94 -41.62 10.97 -43.86
N PRO A 95 -42.46 11.97 -44.29
CA PRO A 95 -42.06 13.10 -45.15
C PRO A 95 -42.88 14.43 -45.00
N ALA A 96 -42.57 15.37 -45.90
CA ALA A 96 -43.41 16.44 -46.47
C ALA A 96 -43.37 17.90 -45.91
N ARG A 97 -42.85 18.77 -46.79
CA ARG A 97 -43.18 20.18 -47.13
C ARG A 97 -43.39 21.25 -46.03
N ALA A 98 -42.61 22.33 -46.18
CA ALA A 98 -42.68 23.61 -45.47
C ALA A 98 -43.98 24.41 -45.74
N PRO A 99 -44.29 25.44 -44.92
CA PRO A 99 -43.84 26.78 -45.31
C PRO A 99 -43.36 27.70 -44.15
N ALA A 100 -42.45 28.61 -44.53
CA ALA A 100 -42.12 29.93 -44.00
C ALA A 100 -42.20 30.22 -42.48
N ALA A 101 -41.04 30.35 -41.84
CA ALA A 101 -40.87 31.12 -40.61
C ALA A 101 -39.71 32.12 -40.77
N GLN A 102 -39.98 33.38 -40.41
CA GLN A 102 -39.10 34.54 -40.48
C GLN A 102 -37.78 34.32 -39.71
N PRO A 103 -36.64 34.87 -40.16
CA PRO A 103 -35.44 34.85 -39.34
C PRO A 103 -35.53 35.94 -38.27
N GLN A 104 -35.98 35.58 -37.07
CA GLN A 104 -35.70 36.38 -35.88
C GLN A 104 -34.18 36.43 -35.68
N ARG A 105 -33.59 37.62 -35.80
CA ARG A 105 -32.20 37.89 -35.43
C ARG A 105 -32.02 37.57 -33.94
N ALA A 106 -31.47 36.42 -33.63
CA ALA A 106 -30.86 36.16 -32.33
C ALA A 106 -29.60 37.04 -32.19
N PRO A 107 -29.30 37.61 -31.01
CA PRO A 107 -28.01 38.23 -30.79
C PRO A 107 -26.92 37.18 -31.00
N ALA A 108 -25.92 37.51 -31.80
CA ALA A 108 -24.77 36.66 -32.07
C ALA A 108 -24.17 36.20 -30.74
N ARG A 109 -24.37 34.93 -30.38
CA ARG A 109 -23.56 34.31 -29.33
C ARG A 109 -22.12 34.39 -29.81
N PRO A 110 -21.14 34.79 -28.96
CA PRO A 110 -19.75 34.73 -29.35
C PRO A 110 -19.48 33.28 -29.77
N ASN A 111 -19.12 33.15 -31.05
CA ASN A 111 -18.73 31.89 -31.62
C ASN A 111 -17.45 31.47 -30.91
N VAL A 112 -17.56 30.68 -29.84
CA VAL A 112 -16.44 29.93 -29.26
C VAL A 112 -16.08 28.75 -30.18
N SER A 113 -15.97 29.02 -31.48
CA SER A 113 -15.25 28.15 -32.41
C SER A 113 -13.77 28.50 -32.32
N SER A 114 -13.11 28.09 -31.24
CA SER A 114 -11.67 27.81 -31.26
C SER A 114 -11.22 27.19 -29.95
N SER A 115 -11.26 25.85 -29.85
CA SER A 115 -10.35 25.11 -28.95
C SER A 115 -10.35 23.59 -29.21
N ALA A 116 -11.22 23.05 -30.08
CA ALA A 116 -11.18 21.63 -30.41
C ALA A 116 -9.99 21.26 -31.31
N ALA A 117 -9.41 22.22 -32.05
CA ALA A 117 -8.36 21.97 -33.04
C ALA A 117 -6.92 22.07 -32.51
N ALA A 118 -6.71 22.37 -31.22
CA ALA A 118 -5.41 22.85 -30.74
C ALA A 118 -4.61 21.88 -29.84
N ARG A 119 -5.00 20.60 -29.65
CA ARG A 119 -4.22 19.70 -28.78
C ARG A 119 -4.09 18.25 -29.27
N PRO A 120 -3.65 17.99 -30.51
CA PRO A 120 -3.27 16.64 -30.95
C PRO A 120 -2.19 16.02 -30.04
N ASP A 121 -1.30 16.83 -29.49
CA ASP A 121 -0.18 16.38 -28.65
C ASP A 121 -0.63 15.80 -27.30
N LEU A 122 -1.73 16.30 -26.72
CA LEU A 122 -2.27 15.74 -25.48
C LEU A 122 -2.87 14.34 -25.69
N TYR A 123 -3.54 14.13 -26.83
CA TYR A 123 -4.10 12.83 -27.17
C TYR A 123 -2.99 11.82 -27.49
N ALA A 124 -1.91 12.25 -28.16
CA ALA A 124 -0.74 11.42 -28.39
C ALA A 124 -0.05 11.01 -27.06
N ALA A 125 0.18 11.97 -26.16
CA ALA A 125 0.76 11.71 -24.84
C ALA A 125 -0.10 10.76 -23.99
N LEU A 126 -1.43 10.93 -24.02
CA LEU A 126 -2.37 10.04 -23.33
C LEU A 126 -2.34 8.62 -23.93
N ALA A 127 -2.26 8.48 -25.25
CA ALA A 127 -2.17 7.19 -25.92
C ALA A 127 -0.86 6.46 -25.59
N GLU A 128 0.27 7.19 -25.50
CA GLU A 128 1.53 6.62 -25.03
C GLU A 128 1.46 6.17 -23.57
N GLN A 129 0.85 6.98 -22.69
CA GLN A 129 0.65 6.62 -21.30
C GLN A 129 -0.19 5.34 -21.16
N GLN A 130 -1.26 5.21 -21.95
CA GLN A 130 -2.09 4.00 -21.97
C GLN A 130 -1.30 2.78 -22.44
N ARG A 131 -0.44 2.92 -23.46
CA ARG A 131 0.43 1.82 -23.93
C ARG A 131 1.43 1.39 -22.86
N ARG A 132 2.02 2.33 -22.12
CA ARG A 132 2.94 2.04 -21.00
C ARG A 132 2.23 1.26 -19.89
N LEU A 133 1.05 1.72 -19.47
CA LEU A 133 0.26 1.01 -18.45
C LEU A 133 -0.15 -0.39 -18.90
N ALA A 134 -0.55 -0.57 -20.17
CA ALA A 134 -0.88 -1.88 -20.70
C ALA A 134 0.34 -2.83 -20.72
N ALA A 135 1.53 -2.31 -21.06
CA ALA A 135 2.77 -3.09 -21.02
C ALA A 135 3.17 -3.49 -19.60
N GLU A 136 3.02 -2.58 -18.62
CA GLU A 136 3.25 -2.88 -17.20
C GLU A 136 2.30 -3.96 -16.68
N GLN A 137 1.01 -3.87 -17.01
CA GLN A 137 0.04 -4.88 -16.60
C GLN A 137 0.37 -6.27 -17.16
N ARG A 138 0.83 -6.35 -18.41
CA ARG A 138 1.29 -7.62 -19.00
C ARG A 138 2.48 -8.21 -18.26
N ARG A 139 3.51 -7.39 -17.98
CA ARG A 139 4.68 -7.82 -17.19
C ARG A 139 4.29 -8.32 -15.81
N LEU A 140 3.36 -7.63 -15.15
CA LEU A 140 2.91 -8.01 -13.81
C LEU A 140 2.09 -9.30 -13.83
N ALA A 141 1.27 -9.52 -14.87
CA ALA A 141 0.57 -10.79 -15.09
C ALA A 141 1.55 -11.95 -15.34
N GLU A 142 2.56 -11.75 -16.20
CA GLU A 142 3.60 -12.75 -16.46
C GLU A 142 4.39 -13.08 -15.19
N ALA A 143 4.79 -12.08 -14.42
CA ALA A 143 5.48 -12.28 -13.14
C ALA A 143 4.63 -13.06 -12.13
N ARG A 144 3.31 -12.82 -12.09
CA ARG A 144 2.39 -13.59 -11.25
C ARG A 144 2.28 -15.04 -11.67
N LEU A 145 2.16 -15.32 -12.96
CA LEU A 145 2.14 -16.69 -13.48
C LEU A 145 3.45 -17.43 -13.15
N GLN A 146 4.60 -16.76 -13.28
CA GLN A 146 5.89 -17.34 -12.89
C GLN A 146 5.97 -17.62 -11.38
N ALA A 147 5.53 -16.66 -10.55
CA ALA A 147 5.51 -16.83 -9.10
C ALA A 147 4.58 -17.99 -8.68
N GLU A 148 3.43 -18.13 -9.33
CA GLU A 148 2.49 -19.23 -9.09
C GLU A 148 3.07 -20.57 -9.51
N ALA A 149 3.75 -20.64 -10.67
CA ALA A 149 4.45 -21.85 -11.12
C ALA A 149 5.56 -22.28 -10.15
N ILE A 150 6.36 -21.32 -9.65
CA ILE A 150 7.38 -21.58 -8.63
C ILE A 150 6.73 -22.09 -7.33
N ARG A 151 5.60 -21.49 -6.93
CA ARG A 151 4.88 -21.88 -5.71
C ARG A 151 4.27 -23.28 -5.83
N ALA A 152 3.67 -23.61 -6.97
CA ALA A 152 3.15 -24.94 -7.26
C ALA A 152 4.27 -26.00 -7.28
N GLY A 153 5.43 -25.68 -7.86
CA GLY A 153 6.62 -26.52 -7.81
C GLY A 153 7.17 -26.73 -6.39
N ALA A 154 7.19 -25.67 -5.58
CA ALA A 154 7.63 -25.76 -4.18
C ALA A 154 6.66 -26.58 -3.31
N GLN A 155 5.34 -26.46 -3.54
CA GLN A 155 4.33 -27.22 -2.81
C GLN A 155 4.32 -28.71 -3.17
N SER A 156 4.56 -29.05 -4.44
CA SER A 156 4.67 -30.45 -4.89
C SER A 156 5.97 -31.13 -4.40
N ALA A 157 7.07 -30.39 -4.29
CA ALA A 157 8.30 -30.86 -3.63
C ALA A 157 8.15 -31.02 -2.10
N GLN A 158 7.29 -30.22 -1.45
CA GLN A 158 6.95 -30.39 -0.03
C GLN A 158 6.02 -31.59 0.21
N ALA A 159 5.09 -31.87 -0.71
CA ALA A 159 4.13 -32.96 -0.58
C ALA A 159 4.75 -34.37 -0.73
N THR A 160 5.95 -34.48 -1.32
CA THR A 160 6.69 -35.76 -1.48
C THR A 160 7.72 -36.01 -0.38
N SER A 161 7.91 -35.08 0.57
CA SER A 161 8.73 -35.34 1.75
C SER A 161 7.89 -36.07 2.81
N PRO A 162 8.20 -37.34 3.16
CA PRO A 162 7.49 -38.02 4.23
C PRO A 162 7.75 -37.28 5.54
N GLN A 163 6.69 -36.70 6.08
CA GLN A 163 6.62 -36.11 7.41
C GLN A 163 6.84 -37.21 8.46
N ARG A 164 8.10 -37.54 8.73
CA ARG A 164 8.52 -38.24 9.95
C ARG A 164 9.15 -37.22 10.89
N GLY A 165 8.68 -37.25 12.14
CA GLY A 165 8.84 -36.21 13.16
C GLY A 165 10.25 -35.63 13.30
N GLY A 166 10.33 -34.32 13.49
CA GLY A 166 11.60 -33.60 13.35
C GLY A 166 11.76 -32.35 14.19
N ALA A 167 11.15 -32.25 15.37
CA ALA A 167 11.49 -31.19 16.33
C ALA A 167 12.98 -31.23 16.75
N ALA A 168 13.66 -32.37 16.56
CA ALA A 168 15.09 -32.54 16.85
C ALA A 168 16.05 -32.15 15.69
N SER A 169 15.58 -32.03 14.44
CA SER A 169 16.49 -31.82 13.28
C SER A 169 16.93 -30.36 13.10
N GLY A 170 16.15 -29.40 13.64
CA GLY A 170 16.49 -27.97 13.57
C GLY A 170 17.69 -27.57 14.42
N SER A 171 17.98 -28.30 15.51
CA SER A 171 19.12 -28.02 16.39
C SER A 171 20.44 -28.50 15.76
N ALA A 172 20.46 -29.72 15.22
CA ALA A 172 21.65 -30.29 14.58
C ALA A 172 22.09 -29.52 13.33
N ARG A 173 21.13 -29.05 12.51
CA ARG A 173 21.44 -28.22 11.32
C ARG A 173 21.97 -26.83 11.67
N ARG A 174 21.46 -26.22 12.75
CA ARG A 174 21.96 -24.92 13.26
C ARG A 174 23.36 -25.04 13.88
N GLY A 175 23.64 -26.13 14.60
CA GLY A 175 24.96 -26.38 15.17
C GLY A 175 26.07 -26.51 14.12
N GLY A 176 25.77 -27.14 12.98
CA GLY A 176 26.71 -27.22 11.85
C GLY A 176 27.03 -25.86 11.22
N PHE A 177 26.01 -25.02 11.05
CA PHE A 177 26.15 -23.67 10.49
C PHE A 177 26.98 -22.75 11.40
N ILE A 178 26.72 -22.75 12.71
CA ILE A 178 27.47 -21.92 13.67
C ILE A 178 28.94 -22.34 13.72
N ARG A 179 29.23 -23.65 13.74
CA ARG A 179 30.61 -24.15 13.69
C ARG A 179 31.33 -23.74 12.41
N ALA A 180 30.65 -23.76 11.27
CA ALA A 180 31.21 -23.28 10.01
C ALA A 180 31.50 -21.78 10.05
N GLN A 181 30.61 -20.99 10.65
CA GLN A 181 30.76 -19.54 10.78
C GLN A 181 31.89 -19.15 11.75
N LEU A 182 32.09 -19.90 12.84
CA LEU A 182 33.20 -19.68 13.78
C LEU A 182 34.58 -20.07 13.25
N ARG A 183 34.65 -20.84 12.15
CA ARG A 183 35.92 -21.15 11.46
C ARG A 183 36.43 -19.99 10.61
N ASP A 184 35.55 -19.06 10.24
CA ASP A 184 35.92 -17.86 9.51
C ASP A 184 36.32 -16.74 10.49
N PRO A 185 37.49 -16.08 10.32
CA PRO A 185 37.90 -14.95 11.16
C PRO A 185 36.86 -13.82 11.21
N ALA A 186 36.08 -13.59 10.15
CA ALA A 186 35.01 -12.60 10.17
C ALA A 186 33.84 -13.05 11.07
N GLY A 187 33.47 -14.33 11.01
CA GLY A 187 32.44 -14.90 11.87
C GLY A 187 32.85 -14.99 13.34
N LEU A 188 34.14 -15.18 13.64
CA LEU A 188 34.66 -15.12 15.00
C LEU A 188 34.55 -13.70 15.60
N LYS A 189 34.97 -12.67 14.84
CA LYS A 189 34.82 -11.27 15.27
C LYS A 189 33.36 -10.92 15.52
N TYR A 190 32.47 -11.35 14.63
CA TYR A 190 31.04 -11.17 14.79
C TYR A 190 30.51 -11.87 16.06
N ALA A 191 30.94 -13.09 16.34
CA ALA A 191 30.54 -13.82 17.55
C ALA A 191 31.04 -13.15 18.85
N VAL A 192 32.24 -12.58 18.84
CA VAL A 192 32.77 -11.80 19.97
C VAL A 192 31.96 -10.54 20.19
N VAL A 193 31.71 -9.74 19.14
CA VAL A 193 30.88 -8.54 19.24
C VAL A 193 29.47 -8.88 19.71
N LEU A 194 28.89 -9.97 19.21
CA LEU A 194 27.57 -10.42 19.62
C LEU A 194 27.53 -10.79 21.10
N ARG A 195 28.61 -11.39 21.64
CA ARG A 195 28.75 -11.68 23.06
C ARG A 195 28.91 -10.42 23.91
N GLU A 196 29.62 -9.40 23.44
CA GLU A 196 29.76 -8.13 24.17
C GLU A 196 28.44 -7.34 24.20
N VAL A 197 27.67 -7.37 23.10
CA VAL A 197 26.41 -6.62 22.98
C VAL A 197 25.24 -7.35 23.65
N LEU A 198 25.16 -8.67 23.53
CA LEU A 198 24.03 -9.47 24.03
C LEU A 198 24.35 -10.29 25.29
N GLY A 199 25.59 -10.25 25.78
CA GLY A 199 26.04 -11.07 26.90
C GLY A 199 26.35 -12.52 26.53
N PRO A 200 26.74 -13.35 27.53
CA PRO A 200 26.96 -14.78 27.31
C PRO A 200 25.64 -15.44 26.88
N PRO A 201 25.66 -16.35 25.88
CA PRO A 201 24.44 -17.00 25.43
C PRO A 201 23.83 -17.80 26.58
N VAL A 202 22.50 -17.72 26.73
CA VAL A 202 21.71 -18.37 27.80
C VAL A 202 22.04 -19.86 28.01
N GLY A 203 22.45 -20.59 26.97
CA GLY A 203 22.86 -21.99 27.08
C GLY A 203 24.23 -22.23 27.76
N LEU A 204 25.02 -21.18 27.99
CA LEU A 204 26.31 -21.23 28.69
C LEU A 204 26.22 -20.70 30.13
N GLN A 205 25.08 -20.14 30.55
CA GLN A 205 24.89 -19.56 31.88
C GLN A 205 24.57 -20.61 32.96
N ASN A 206 24.23 -21.85 32.57
CA ASN A 206 23.87 -22.94 33.47
C ASN A 206 25.04 -23.91 33.78
N ARG A 207 26.27 -23.40 33.95
CA ARG A 207 27.43 -24.24 34.29
C ARG A 207 28.24 -23.68 35.43
#